data_AF-A0AB36EA42-F1
#
_entry.id   AF-A0AB36EA42-F1
#
_cell.length_a   1.000
_cell.length_b   1.000
_cell.length_c   1.000
_cell.angle_alpha   90.00
_cell.angle_beta   90.00
_cell.angle_gamma   90.00
#
_symmetry.space_group_name_H-M   'P 1'
#
loop_
_entity.id
_entity.type
_entity.pdbx_description
1 polymer ?
#
loop_
_entity_poly.entity_id
_entity_poly.type
_entity_poly.pdbx_seq_one_letter_code
_entity_poly.pdbx_strand_id
1 'polypeptide(L)' 'MKIGNKIKLRNGNAGTIVYESPFGKLLIVEHNGDELPPSHWHNADGTFYADCTSNLDVVQE' A
#
# COMPACT_ATOMS: atom_id res chain seq x y z
N MET A 1 -8.72 -1.54 -5.87
CA MET A 1 -7.93 -0.45 -5.24
C MET A 1 -8.19 0.89 -5.92
N LYS A 2 -8.49 1.97 -5.16
CA LYS A 2 -8.69 3.34 -5.68
C LYS A 2 -8.00 4.36 -4.76
N ILE A 3 -7.61 5.51 -5.31
CA ILE A 3 -7.10 6.65 -4.52
C ILE A 3 -8.12 7.03 -3.44
N GLY A 4 -7.64 7.23 -2.22
CA GLY A 4 -8.43 7.53 -1.02
C GLY A 4 -8.92 6.30 -0.26
N ASN A 5 -8.81 5.09 -0.82
CA ASN A 5 -9.18 3.88 -0.08
C ASN A 5 -8.23 3.66 1.10
N LYS A 6 -8.83 3.33 2.25
CA LYS A 6 -8.11 2.77 3.40
C LYS A 6 -7.92 1.28 3.16
N ILE A 7 -6.70 0.81 3.28
CA ILE A 7 -6.35 -0.60 3.09
C ILE A 7 -5.70 -1.16 4.35
N LYS A 8 -5.60 -2.48 4.42
CA LYS A 8 -4.82 -3.16 5.46
C LYS A 8 -3.59 -3.82 4.85
N LEU A 9 -2.42 -3.55 5.44
CA LEU A 9 -1.17 -4.19 5.10
C LEU A 9 -1.00 -5.48 5.90
N ARG A 10 -0.22 -6.42 5.36
CA ARG A 10 0.02 -7.73 6.00
C ARG A 10 0.70 -7.61 7.36
N ASN A 11 1.53 -6.60 7.57
CA ASN A 11 2.17 -6.28 8.85
C ASN A 11 1.16 -5.85 9.95
N GLY A 12 -0.12 -5.68 9.60
CA GLY A 12 -1.19 -5.31 10.51
C GLY A 12 -1.53 -3.82 10.50
N ASN A 13 -0.68 -2.99 9.90
CA ASN A 13 -0.90 -1.55 9.82
C ASN A 13 -1.95 -1.22 8.75
N ALA A 14 -2.60 -0.06 8.92
CA ALA A 14 -3.48 0.48 7.88
C ALA A 14 -2.64 1.28 6.87
N GLY A 15 -3.17 1.49 5.67
CA GLY A 15 -2.57 2.36 4.68
C GLY A 15 -3.63 3.16 3.92
N THR A 16 -3.20 4.16 3.16
CA THR A 16 -4.08 4.89 2.25
C THR A 16 -3.41 5.03 0.90
N ILE A 17 -4.14 4.69 -0.16
CA ILE A 17 -3.68 4.90 -1.52
C ILE A 17 -3.79 6.39 -1.82
N VAL A 18 -2.65 7.05 -2.06
CA VAL A 18 -2.60 8.50 -2.32
C VAL A 18 -2.36 8.82 -3.79
N TYR A 19 -1.90 7.85 -4.57
CA TYR A 19 -1.65 8.03 -5.98
C TYR A 19 -1.69 6.68 -6.74
N GLU A 20 -2.09 6.75 -8.00
CA GLU A 20 -2.00 5.67 -8.97
C GLU A 20 -1.24 6.18 -10.19
N SER A 21 -0.18 5.47 -10.58
CA SER A 21 0.62 5.82 -11.75
C SER A 21 -0.09 5.47 -13.06
N PRO A 22 0.30 6.08 -14.19
CA PRO A 22 -0.26 5.72 -15.51
C PRO A 22 -0.08 4.24 -15.90
N PHE A 23 0.82 3.52 -15.21
CA PHE A 23 1.09 2.09 -15.44
C PHE A 23 0.45 1.20 -14.35
N GLY A 24 -0.46 1.75 -13.54
CA GLY A 24 -1.21 1.02 -12.51
C GLY A 24 -0.46 0.76 -11.20
N LYS A 25 0.72 1.35 -10.99
CA LYS A 25 1.41 1.24 -9.68
C LYS A 25 0.73 2.13 -8.65
N LEU A 26 0.63 1.66 -7.42
CA LEU A 26 -0.02 2.39 -6.33
C LEU A 26 1.03 2.97 -5.38
N LEU A 27 0.86 4.22 -4.97
CA LEU A 27 1.61 4.79 -3.84
C LEU A 27 0.73 4.75 -2.60
N ILE A 28 1.19 4.05 -1.57
CA ILE A 28 0.47 3.86 -0.31
C ILE A 28 1.24 4.53 0.81
N VAL A 29 0.57 5.38 1.59
CA VAL A 29 1.10 5.91 2.85
C VAL A 29 0.62 5.01 3.98
N GLU A 30 1.54 4.48 4.77
CA GLU A 30 1.27 3.59 5.90
C GLU A 30 0.91 4.39 7.15
N HIS A 31 -0.07 3.95 7.94
CA HIS A 31 -0.44 4.57 9.21
C HIS A 31 0.15 3.75 10.36
N ASN A 32 1.36 4.11 10.78
CA ASN A 32 2.12 3.42 11.83
C ASN A 32 2.25 4.25 13.14
N GLY A 33 1.64 5.44 13.19
CA GLY A 33 1.71 6.33 14.36
C GLY A 33 2.89 7.31 14.36
N ASP A 34 3.77 7.25 13.35
CA ASP A 34 4.86 8.22 13.19
C ASP A 34 4.35 9.55 12.63
N GLU A 35 5.03 10.64 13.02
CA GLU A 35 4.75 11.99 12.50
C GLU A 35 4.94 12.07 10.97
N LEU A 36 5.91 11.32 10.45
CA LEU A 36 6.21 11.20 9.03
C LEU A 36 6.07 9.74 8.60
N PRO A 37 4.84 9.28 8.30
CA PRO A 37 4.60 7.90 7.92
C PRO A 37 5.35 7.52 6.63
N PRO A 38 5.88 6.28 6.53
CA PRO A 38 6.53 5.82 5.32
C PRO A 38 5.53 5.66 4.18
N SER A 39 6.02 5.90 2.96
CA SER A 39 5.27 5.67 1.72
C SER A 39 5.91 4.57 0.89
N HIS A 40 5.10 3.69 0.33
CA HIS A 40 5.53 2.49 -0.38
C HIS A 40 4.90 2.43 -1.77
N TRP A 41 5.68 2.01 -2.77
CA TRP A 41 5.15 1.71 -4.10
C TRP A 41 4.75 0.23 -4.19
N HIS A 42 3.53 -0.01 -4.68
CA HIS A 42 2.95 -1.35 -4.85
C HIS A 42 2.55 -1.57 -6.31
N ASN A 43 2.40 -2.83 -6.66
CA ASN A 43 1.76 -3.27 -7.90
C ASN A 43 0.26 -2.93 -7.92
N ALA A 44 -0.35 -3.02 -9.10
CA ALA A 44 -1.79 -2.78 -9.28
C ALA A 44 -2.67 -3.74 -8.45
N ASP A 45 -2.16 -4.94 -8.18
CA ASP A 45 -2.79 -5.97 -7.36
C ASP A 45 -2.51 -5.80 -5.85
N GLY A 46 -1.78 -4.75 -5.46
CA GLY A 46 -1.43 -4.44 -4.08
C GLY A 46 -0.25 -5.20 -3.50
N THR A 47 0.38 -6.10 -4.27
CA THR A 47 1.63 -6.74 -3.85
C THR A 47 2.78 -5.73 -3.81
N PHE A 48 3.68 -5.87 -2.84
CA PHE A 48 4.87 -5.01 -2.76
C PHE A 48 5.97 -5.48 -3.72
N TYR A 49 6.19 -6.79 -3.79
CA TYR A 49 7.05 -7.45 -4.79
C TYR A 49 6.20 -8.39 -5.64
N ALA A 50 6.55 -8.56 -6.93
CA ALA A 50 5.70 -9.28 -7.88
C ALA A 50 5.64 -10.80 -7.64
N ASP A 51 6.63 -11.35 -6.95
CA ASP A 51 6.93 -12.78 -6.89
C ASP A 51 7.30 -13.27 -5.49
N CYS A 52 7.21 -12.41 -4.47
CA CYS A 52 7.42 -12.82 -3.08
C CYS A 52 6.43 -12.14 -2.13
N THR A 53 6.00 -12.90 -1.13
CA THR A 53 5.16 -12.39 -0.06
C THR A 53 5.93 -11.36 0.76
N SER A 54 5.33 -10.19 0.96
CA SER A 54 5.88 -9.11 1.77
C SER A 54 4.97 -8.79 2.95
N ASN A 55 5.58 -8.30 4.03
CA ASN A 55 4.88 -7.68 5.15
C ASN A 55 4.12 -6.40 4.72
N LEU A 56 4.50 -5.82 3.58
CA LEU A 56 3.83 -4.66 3.01
C LEU A 56 2.79 -5.05 1.97
N ASP A 57 2.45 -6.33 1.74
CA ASP A 57 1.35 -6.63 0.82
C ASP A 57 0.01 -6.12 1.35
N VAL A 58 -0.84 -5.61 0.47
CA VAL A 58 -2.24 -5.33 0.80
C VAL A 58 -2.98 -6.65 0.97
N VAL A 59 -3.67 -6.82 2.10
CA VAL A 59 -4.42 -8.05 2.44
C VAL A 59 -5.92 -7.83 2.58
N GLN A 60 -6.39 -6.58 2.55
CA GLN A 60 -7.81 -6.23 2.61
C GLN A 60 -8.05 -4.84 1.98
N GLU A 61 -9.09 -4.76 1.14
CA GLU A 61 -9.60 -3.53 0.50
C GLU A 61 -10.85 -2.98 1.19
#